data_AF-A0A223K6P8-F1
#
_entry.id   AF-A0A223K6P8-F1
#
_cell.length_a   1.000
_cell.length_b   1.000
_cell.length_c   1.000
_cell.angle_alpha   90.00
_cell.angle_beta   90.00
_cell.angle_gamma   90.00
#
_symmetry.space_group_name_H-M   'P 1'
#
loop_
_entity.id
_entity.type
_entity.pdbx_description
1 polymer ?
#
loop_
_entity_poly.entity_id
_entity_poly.type
_entity_poly.pdbx_seq_one_letter_code
_entity_poly.pdbx_strand_id
1 'polypeptide(L)'
;MGETSIERIMNIEHVYDHVNYDGIYFYHIFSENEETNPYRFKAQNRTEFLAGIIFEIGRLLKNYPELFPEEIKFAINNKEKIKQ
;
A
#
# COMPACT_ATOMS: atom_id res chain seq x y z
N MET A 1 29.34 3.23 2.30
CA MET A 1 28.14 3.54 3.09
C MET A 1 27.07 3.93 2.10
N GLY A 2 25.95 3.20 2.01
CA GLY A 2 24.87 3.58 1.10
C GLY A 2 23.98 4.59 1.79
N GLU A 3 24.05 5.86 1.40
CA GLU A 3 23.00 6.81 1.74
C GLU A 3 21.74 6.42 0.96
N THR A 4 20.66 6.16 1.69
CA THR A 4 19.34 5.93 1.10
C THR A 4 18.52 7.18 1.38
N SER A 5 18.15 7.93 0.33
CA SER A 5 17.28 9.10 0.43
C SER A 5 15.85 8.73 0.04
N ILE A 6 14.87 9.27 0.77
CA ILE A 6 13.46 9.18 0.37
C ILE A 6 13.20 10.34 -0.58
N GLU A 7 13.06 10.06 -1.88
CA GLU A 7 12.78 11.10 -2.88
C GLU A 7 11.35 11.63 -2.79
N ARG A 8 10.39 10.77 -2.40
CA ARG A 8 8.97 11.13 -2.38
C ARG A 8 8.17 10.30 -1.38
N ILE A 9 7.24 10.97 -0.70
CA ILE A 9 6.18 10.33 0.09
C ILE A 9 4.85 10.54 -0.65
N MET A 10 4.15 9.45 -0.98
CA MET A 10 2.83 9.48 -1.61
C MET A 10 1.78 8.91 -0.66
N ASN A 11 0.61 9.54 -0.56
CA ASN A 11 -0.55 8.94 0.09
C ASN A 11 -1.34 8.12 -0.96
N ILE A 12 -1.39 6.80 -0.77
CA ILE A 12 -2.11 5.86 -1.62
C ILE A 12 -3.35 5.25 -0.94
N GLU A 13 -3.82 5.81 0.19
CA GLU A 13 -4.93 5.26 0.97
C GLU A 13 -6.24 5.12 0.17
N HIS A 14 -6.43 5.95 -0.86
CA HIS A 14 -7.56 5.86 -1.78
C HIS A 14 -7.55 4.57 -2.62
N VAL A 15 -6.38 3.95 -2.82
CA VAL A 15 -6.24 2.69 -3.56
C VAL A 15 -6.67 1.49 -2.71
N TYR A 16 -6.55 1.60 -1.38
CA TYR A 16 -6.90 0.51 -0.45
C TYR A 16 -8.36 0.10 -0.49
N ASP A 17 -9.25 0.99 -0.94
CA ASP A 17 -10.69 0.70 -1.03
C ASP A 17 -11.05 -0.03 -2.33
N HIS A 18 -10.12 -0.10 -3.29
CA HIS A 18 -10.36 -0.60 -4.64
C HIS A 18 -9.43 -1.73 -5.06
N VAL A 19 -8.36 -2.03 -4.31
CA VAL A 19 -7.38 -3.04 -4.68
C VAL A 19 -7.02 -3.92 -3.49
N ASN A 20 -6.97 -5.23 -3.71
CA ASN A 20 -6.45 -6.23 -2.76
C ASN A 20 -5.29 -6.99 -3.38
N TYR A 21 -4.43 -7.59 -2.55
CA TYR A 21 -3.37 -8.51 -2.98
C TYR A 21 -3.41 -9.82 -2.18
N ASP A 22 -3.44 -10.97 -2.87
CA ASP A 22 -3.56 -12.30 -2.22
C ASP A 22 -2.22 -13.04 -2.04
N GLY A 23 -1.11 -12.39 -2.35
CA GLY A 23 0.22 -13.02 -2.38
C GLY A 23 0.67 -13.48 -3.77
N ILE A 24 -0.19 -13.40 -4.79
CA ILE A 24 0.16 -13.73 -6.17
C ILE A 24 -0.39 -12.67 -7.15
N TYR A 25 -1.66 -12.30 -6.97
CA TYR A 25 -2.40 -11.40 -7.83
C TYR A 25 -2.89 -10.18 -7.07
N PHE A 26 -2.92 -9.06 -7.77
CA PHE A 26 -3.69 -7.90 -7.37
C PHE A 26 -5.08 -7.98 -8.01
N TYR A 27 -6.10 -7.58 -7.25
CA TYR A 27 -7.51 -7.63 -7.64
C TYR A 27 -8.13 -6.26 -7.50
N HIS A 28 -8.76 -5.75 -8.56
CA HIS A 28 -9.63 -4.60 -8.44
C HIS A 28 -10.99 -5.01 -7.87
N ILE A 29 -11.37 -4.39 -6.76
CA ILE A 29 -12.71 -4.48 -6.17
C ILE A 29 -13.56 -3.43 -6.89
N PHE A 30 -14.27 -3.86 -7.93
CA PHE A 30 -15.31 -3.01 -8.51
C PHE A 30 -16.56 -3.03 -7.64
N SER A 31 -17.28 -1.91 -7.58
CA SER A 31 -18.62 -1.90 -7.01
C SER A 31 -19.51 -2.90 -7.75
N GLU A 32 -20.48 -3.51 -7.07
CA GLU A 32 -21.37 -4.59 -7.54
C GLU A 32 -22.08 -4.34 -8.90
N ASN A 33 -21.96 -3.14 -9.47
CA ASN A 33 -22.59 -2.71 -10.73
C ASN A 33 -21.70 -2.76 -11.98
N GLU A 34 -20.42 -3.14 -11.89
CA GLU A 34 -19.57 -3.27 -13.08
C GLU A 34 -19.54 -4.73 -13.56
N GLU A 35 -20.26 -5.02 -14.66
CA GLU A 35 -20.26 -6.30 -15.40
C GLU A 35 -18.92 -6.61 -16.10
N THR A 36 -17.80 -6.08 -15.61
CA THR A 36 -16.48 -6.29 -16.20
C THR A 36 -15.72 -7.33 -15.39
N ASN A 37 -15.11 -8.29 -16.08
CA ASN A 37 -14.24 -9.30 -15.48
C ASN A 37 -13.28 -8.61 -14.48
N PRO A 38 -13.14 -9.11 -13.23
CA PRO A 38 -12.27 -8.50 -12.25
C PRO A 38 -10.87 -8.37 -12.85
N TYR A 39 -10.40 -7.13 -12.99
CA TYR A 39 -9.07 -6.85 -13.53
C TYR A 39 -8.06 -7.38 -12.52
N ARG A 40 -7.43 -8.50 -12.88
CA ARG A 40 -6.41 -9.16 -12.07
C ARG A 40 -5.08 -9.09 -12.77
N PHE A 41 -4.04 -8.68 -12.06
CA PHE A 41 -2.68 -8.68 -12.58
C PHE A 41 -1.76 -9.45 -11.63
N LYS A 42 -0.95 -10.34 -12.21
CA LYS A 42 0.03 -11.14 -11.47
C LYS A 42 1.27 -10.30 -11.21
N ALA A 43 1.85 -10.40 -10.02
CA ALA A 43 3.19 -9.88 -9.77
C ALA A 43 4.22 -10.60 -10.66
N GLN A 44 4.97 -9.84 -11.46
CA GLN A 44 5.88 -10.37 -12.48
C GLN A 44 7.29 -10.62 -11.96
N ASN A 45 7.65 -10.00 -10.84
CA ASN A 45 8.99 -10.08 -10.26
C ASN A 45 8.95 -9.96 -8.74
N ARG A 46 10.11 -10.21 -8.10
CA ARG A 46 10.25 -10.17 -6.64
C ARG A 46 9.95 -8.78 -6.06
N THR A 47 10.25 -7.72 -6.79
CA THR A 47 9.98 -6.34 -6.35
C THR A 47 8.48 -6.10 -6.24
N GLU A 48 7.72 -6.45 -7.28
CA GLU A 48 6.25 -6.35 -7.29
C GLU A 48 5.61 -7.24 -6.23
N PHE A 49 6.13 -8.45 -6.03
CA PHE A 49 5.67 -9.34 -4.97
C PHE A 49 5.84 -8.70 -3.58
N LEU A 50 7.02 -8.16 -3.28
CA LEU A 50 7.28 -7.47 -2.01
C LEU A 50 6.43 -6.20 -1.86
N ALA A 51 6.27 -5.44 -2.94
CA ALA A 51 5.41 -4.26 -2.95
C ALA A 51 3.95 -4.63 -2.66
N GLY A 52 3.46 -5.73 -3.23
CA GLY A 52 2.13 -6.26 -2.95
C GLY A 52 1.93 -6.66 -1.49
N ILE A 53 2.93 -7.31 -0.87
CA ILE A 53 2.87 -7.65 0.56
C ILE A 53 2.77 -6.38 1.42
N ILE A 54 3.64 -5.39 1.18
CA ILE A 54 3.63 -4.13 1.94
C ILE A 54 2.31 -3.39 1.74
N PHE A 55 1.80 -3.39 0.51
CA PHE A 55 0.51 -2.82 0.17
C PHE A 55 -0.63 -3.46 0.97
N GLU A 56 -0.71 -4.79 0.97
CA GLU A 56 -1.79 -5.52 1.67
C GLU A 56 -1.72 -5.36 3.18
N ILE A 57 -0.52 -5.35 3.76
CA ILE A 57 -0.31 -5.04 5.19
C ILE A 57 -0.85 -3.63 5.49
N GLY A 58 -0.47 -2.63 4.70
CA GLY A 58 -0.95 -1.26 4.87
C GLY A 58 -2.48 -1.15 4.72
N ARG A 59 -3.05 -1.85 3.74
CA ARG A 59 -4.51 -1.92 3.50
C ARG A 59 -5.26 -2.48 4.71
N LEU A 60 -4.79 -3.61 5.24
CA LEU A 60 -5.39 -4.26 6.41
C LEU A 60 -5.26 -3.42 7.67
N LEU A 61 -4.09 -2.78 7.87
CA LEU A 61 -3.82 -1.97 9.04
C LEU A 61 -4.42 -0.55 8.99
N LYS A 62 -4.91 -0.08 7.83
CA LYS A 62 -5.60 1.23 7.69
C LYS A 62 -6.69 1.43 8.75
N ASN A 63 -7.45 0.37 9.04
CA ASN A 63 -8.55 0.40 9.99
C ASN A 63 -8.13 0.08 11.44
N TYR A 64 -6.86 -0.27 11.64
CA TYR A 64 -6.28 -0.61 12.95
C TYR A 64 -4.94 0.13 13.16
N PRO A 65 -4.93 1.49 13.07
CA PRO A 65 -3.70 2.26 13.13
C PRO A 65 -2.94 2.10 14.46
N GLU A 66 -3.61 1.67 15.52
CA GLU A 66 -3.02 1.33 16.81
C GLU A 66 -2.04 0.14 16.75
N LEU A 67 -2.17 -0.73 15.75
CA LEU A 67 -1.29 -1.89 15.56
C LEU A 67 0.02 -1.53 14.85
N PHE A 68 0.15 -0.32 14.28
CA PHE A 68 1.41 0.10 13.69
C PHE A 68 2.52 0.21 14.75
N PRO A 69 3.77 -0.18 14.41
CA PRO A 69 4.93 0.18 15.22
C PRO A 69 5.00 1.69 15.50
N GLU A 70 5.51 2.08 16.67
CA GLU A 70 5.58 3.48 17.10
C GLU A 70 6.40 4.35 16.14
N GLU A 71 7.41 3.79 15.50
CA GLU A 71 8.25 4.47 14.50
C GLU A 71 7.42 4.86 13.27
N ILE A 72 6.51 4.00 12.84
CA ILE A 72 5.61 4.25 11.70
C ILE A 72 4.56 5.30 12.10
N LYS A 73 3.97 5.17 13.29
CA LYS A 73 3.03 6.17 13.83
C LYS A 73 3.68 7.56 13.91
N PHE A 74 4.92 7.62 14.41
CA PHE A 74 5.70 8.85 14.49
C PHE A 74 5.95 9.44 13.09
N ALA A 75 6.35 8.63 12.12
CA ALA A 75 6.58 9.08 10.75
C ALA A 75 5.31 9.61 10.08
N ILE A 76 4.16 8.95 10.28
CA ILE A 76 2.85 9.40 9.76
C ILE A 76 2.46 10.75 10.39
N ASN A 77 2.67 10.92 11.70
CA ASN A 77 2.34 12.16 12.41
C ASN A 77 3.29 13.33 12.08
N ASN A 78 4.51 13.04 11.63
CA ASN A 78 5.50 14.05 11.26
C ASN A 78 5.63 14.25 9.73
N LYS A 79 4.67 13.76 8.94
CA LYS A 79 4.68 13.84 7.46
C LYS A 79 4.84 15.26 6.91
N GLU A 80 4.49 16.28 7.68
CA GLU A 80 4.67 17.70 7.33
C GLU A 80 6.10 18.24 7.54
N LYS A 81 6.92 17.59 8.37
CA LYS A 81 8.30 18.03 8.65
C LYS A 81 9.33 17.53 7.63
N ILE A 82 8.98 16.56 6.80
CA ILE A 82 9.88 15.94 5.80
C ILE A 82 9.92 16.77 4.48
N LYS A 83 9.21 17.91 4.42
CA LYS A 83 9.23 18.85 3.28
C LYS A 83 10.25 19.99 3.40
N GLN A 84 11.21 19.94 4.33
CA GLN A 84 12.28 20.95 4.45
C GLN A 84 13.60 20.42 3.90
#